data_AF-A0A7J4JHA3-F1
#
_entry.id   AF-A0A7J4JHA3-F1
#
_cell.length_a   1.000
_cell.length_b   1.000
_cell.length_c   1.000
_cell.angle_alpha   90.00
_cell.angle_beta   90.00
_cell.angle_gamma   90.00
#
_symmetry.space_group_name_H-M   'P 1'
#
loop_
_entity.id
_entity.type
_entity.pdbx_description
1 polymer ?
#
loop_
_entity_poly.entity_id
_entity_poly.type
_entity_poly.pdbx_seq_one_letter_code
_entity_poly.pdbx_strand_id
1 'polypeptide(L)'
;MRASRTLLGKWFKGVSRKTLLAASLQVMVIGLLLLGFARNTLSDSMFLSAQAVLSLVYFFLLVVEFRRVTGREFKAYFLFFAGVWLFAQAAWFFQSQVLLAQFNYSVWLLAGLIAFFAWFRLFFSKRVVDATVIVCDGQLAAVHVEFDLLAGVSAGNYVVSCQTPCKRGAQVKVGVKPFLFLTTPEKVIIQ
;
A
#
# COMPACT_ATOMS: atom_id res chain seq x y z
N MET A 1 21.06 -25.47 -14.35
CA MET A 1 20.49 -24.35 -15.15
C MET A 1 20.22 -23.18 -14.23
N ARG A 2 20.98 -22.10 -14.38
CA ARG A 2 21.11 -20.98 -13.42
C ARG A 2 20.89 -19.67 -14.21
N ALA A 3 19.65 -19.39 -14.59
CA ALA A 3 19.32 -18.21 -15.39
C ALA A 3 17.87 -17.75 -15.17
N SER A 4 17.53 -17.38 -13.94
CA SER A 4 16.42 -16.46 -13.68
C SER A 4 16.74 -15.55 -12.49
N ARG A 5 17.93 -14.92 -12.52
CA ARG A 5 18.12 -13.65 -11.83
C ARG A 5 17.28 -12.62 -12.59
N THR A 6 16.00 -12.62 -12.26
CA THR A 6 14.91 -11.79 -12.78
C THR A 6 15.37 -10.35 -13.01
N LEU A 7 15.13 -9.84 -14.22
CA LEU A 7 15.34 -8.45 -14.64
C LEU A 7 14.76 -7.42 -13.64
N LEU A 8 13.74 -7.81 -12.88
CA LEU A 8 13.19 -7.09 -11.73
C LEU A 8 14.24 -6.68 -10.69
N GLY A 9 15.24 -7.52 -10.42
CA GLY A 9 16.28 -7.25 -9.42
C GLY A 9 17.27 -6.14 -9.83
N LYS A 10 17.32 -5.75 -11.11
CA LYS A 10 18.12 -4.60 -11.56
C LYS A 10 17.34 -3.29 -11.49
N TRP A 11 16.03 -3.31 -11.72
CA TRP A 11 15.16 -2.12 -11.65
C TRP A 11 14.77 -1.75 -10.21
N PHE A 12 14.69 -2.72 -9.30
CA PHE A 12 14.29 -2.51 -7.91
C PHE A 12 15.45 -2.62 -6.90
N LYS A 13 16.68 -2.27 -7.32
CA LYS A 13 17.81 -2.14 -6.39
C LYS A 13 17.53 -1.02 -5.38
N GLY A 14 17.23 -1.39 -4.14
CA GLY A 14 16.98 -0.45 -3.03
C GLY A 14 15.51 -0.31 -2.61
N VAL A 15 14.57 -1.00 -3.26
CA VAL A 15 13.16 -0.99 -2.84
C VAL A 15 12.89 -2.17 -1.90
N SER A 16 12.38 -1.88 -0.71
CA SER A 16 11.99 -2.89 0.27
C SER A 16 10.96 -3.87 -0.30
N ARG A 17 11.09 -5.15 0.06
CA ARG A 17 10.13 -6.21 -0.33
C ARG A 17 8.72 -5.87 0.12
N LYS A 18 8.57 -5.18 1.27
CA LYS A 18 7.27 -4.69 1.78
C LYS A 18 6.62 -3.70 0.82
N THR A 19 7.38 -2.70 0.36
CA THR A 19 6.93 -1.70 -0.62
C THR A 19 6.54 -2.34 -1.94
N LEU A 20 7.35 -3.28 -2.44
CA LEU A 20 7.09 -3.95 -3.71
C LEU A 20 5.81 -4.81 -3.66
N LEU A 21 5.59 -5.55 -2.56
CA LEU A 21 4.37 -6.32 -2.38
C LEU A 21 3.13 -5.42 -2.22
N ALA A 22 3.25 -4.33 -1.47
CA ALA A 22 2.16 -3.36 -1.32
C ALA A 22 1.77 -2.73 -2.67
N ALA A 23 2.77 -2.32 -3.48
CA ALA A 23 2.54 -1.82 -4.83
C ALA A 23 1.90 -2.90 -5.72
N SER A 24 2.36 -4.15 -5.63
CA SER A 24 1.79 -5.28 -6.39
C SER A 24 0.31 -5.49 -6.04
N LEU A 25 -0.05 -5.48 -4.76
CA LEU A 25 -1.45 -5.58 -4.31
C LEU A 25 -2.30 -4.41 -4.81
N GLN A 26 -1.78 -3.18 -4.78
CA GLN A 26 -2.49 -2.02 -5.33
C GLN A 26 -2.74 -2.15 -6.84
N VAL A 27 -1.71 -2.55 -7.60
CA VAL A 27 -1.84 -2.79 -9.05
C VAL A 27 -2.85 -3.88 -9.35
N MET A 28 -2.90 -4.95 -8.55
CA MET A 28 -3.91 -6.01 -8.72
C MET A 28 -5.33 -5.52 -8.43
N VAL A 29 -5.55 -4.69 -7.42
CA VAL A 29 -6.88 -4.06 -7.19
C VAL A 29 -7.28 -3.20 -8.38
N ILE A 30 -6.37 -2.38 -8.90
CA ILE A 30 -6.63 -1.56 -10.10
C ILE A 30 -6.96 -2.47 -11.28
N GLY A 31 -6.22 -3.56 -11.46
CA GLY A 31 -6.50 -4.58 -12.48
C GLY A 31 -7.89 -5.21 -12.34
N LEU A 32 -8.32 -5.54 -11.12
CA LEU A 32 -9.66 -6.05 -10.84
C LEU A 32 -10.75 -5.02 -11.17
N LEU A 33 -10.53 -3.74 -10.84
CA LEU A 33 -11.46 -2.66 -11.20
C LEU A 33 -11.55 -2.47 -12.72
N LEU A 34 -10.41 -2.45 -13.42
CA LEU A 34 -10.34 -2.34 -14.88
C LEU A 34 -10.99 -3.53 -15.58
N LEU A 35 -10.83 -4.75 -15.04
CA LEU A 35 -11.53 -5.92 -15.55
C LEU A 35 -13.06 -5.74 -15.46
N GLY A 36 -13.55 -5.10 -14.40
CA GLY A 36 -14.96 -4.72 -14.27
C GLY A 36 -15.46 -3.80 -15.39
N PHE A 37 -14.65 -2.84 -15.84
CA PHE A 37 -14.96 -2.01 -17.01
C PHE A 37 -14.92 -2.81 -18.33
N ALA A 38 -13.97 -3.75 -18.45
CA ALA A 38 -13.84 -4.64 -19.60
C ALA A 38 -14.89 -5.77 -19.65
N ARG A 39 -15.79 -5.85 -18.66
CA ARG A 39 -16.86 -6.86 -18.65
C ARG A 39 -17.70 -6.81 -19.93
N ASN A 40 -18.02 -5.62 -20.41
CA ASN A 40 -18.89 -5.44 -21.59
C ASN A 40 -18.25 -5.95 -22.89
N THR A 41 -16.94 -6.24 -22.91
CA THR A 41 -16.20 -6.74 -24.07
C THR A 41 -15.82 -8.21 -23.95
N LEU A 42 -15.99 -8.83 -22.78
CA LEU A 42 -15.64 -10.22 -22.50
C LEU A 42 -16.90 -11.08 -22.38
N SER A 43 -16.81 -12.36 -22.76
CA SER A 43 -17.87 -13.32 -22.42
C SER A 43 -17.91 -13.55 -20.91
N ASP A 44 -19.09 -13.83 -20.35
CA ASP A 44 -19.27 -14.03 -18.91
C ASP A 44 -18.32 -15.11 -18.34
N SER A 45 -18.11 -16.18 -19.10
CA SER A 45 -17.18 -17.28 -18.75
C SER A 45 -15.72 -16.82 -18.65
N MET A 46 -15.27 -15.97 -19.59
CA MET A 46 -13.91 -15.42 -19.59
C MET A 46 -13.73 -14.39 -18.48
N PHE A 47 -14.76 -13.58 -18.21
CA PHE A 47 -14.74 -12.61 -17.13
C PHE A 47 -14.63 -13.30 -15.76
N LEU A 48 -15.49 -14.28 -15.48
CA LEU A 48 -15.51 -15.00 -14.20
C LEU A 48 -14.20 -15.76 -13.95
N SER A 49 -13.65 -16.41 -14.98
CA SER A 49 -12.37 -17.12 -14.86
C SER A 49 -11.21 -16.15 -14.60
N ALA A 50 -11.12 -15.03 -15.33
CA ALA A 50 -10.09 -14.01 -15.09
C ALA A 50 -10.20 -13.39 -13.69
N GLN A 51 -11.42 -13.09 -13.23
CA GLN A 51 -11.70 -12.55 -11.91
C GLN A 51 -11.31 -13.53 -10.80
N ALA A 52 -11.63 -14.82 -10.96
CA ALA A 52 -11.27 -15.88 -10.02
C ALA A 52 -9.74 -16.04 -9.93
N VAL A 53 -9.04 -16.07 -11.06
CA VAL A 53 -7.58 -16.17 -11.11
C VAL A 53 -6.93 -14.97 -10.43
N LEU A 54 -7.34 -13.74 -10.77
CA LEU A 54 -6.81 -12.53 -10.16
C LEU A 54 -7.08 -12.49 -8.65
N SER A 55 -8.27 -12.88 -8.22
CA SER A 55 -8.61 -12.93 -6.79
C SER A 55 -7.78 -13.98 -6.05
N LEU A 56 -7.57 -15.15 -6.64
CA LEU A 56 -6.76 -16.22 -6.05
C LEU A 56 -5.30 -15.79 -5.91
N VAL A 57 -4.72 -15.19 -6.95
CA VAL A 57 -3.35 -14.64 -6.90
C VAL A 57 -3.26 -13.50 -5.88
N TYR A 58 -4.29 -12.63 -5.80
CA TYR A 58 -4.36 -11.56 -4.81
C TYR A 58 -4.34 -12.09 -3.38
N PHE A 59 -5.18 -13.07 -3.07
CA PHE A 59 -5.20 -13.72 -1.74
C PHE A 59 -3.92 -14.47 -1.43
N PHE A 60 -3.31 -15.12 -2.42
CA PHE A 60 -2.01 -15.77 -2.24
C PHE A 60 -0.94 -14.75 -1.86
N LEU A 61 -0.84 -13.63 -2.59
CA LEU A 61 0.11 -12.56 -2.26
C LEU A 61 -0.17 -11.93 -0.91
N LEU A 62 -1.45 -11.68 -0.59
CA LEU A 62 -1.84 -11.06 0.68
C LEU A 62 -1.59 -11.99 1.88
N VAL A 63 -2.04 -13.23 1.83
CA VAL A 63 -2.03 -14.14 3.01
C VAL A 63 -0.68 -14.84 3.18
N VAL A 64 -0.01 -15.22 2.08
CA VAL A 64 1.23 -15.99 2.13
C VAL A 64 2.44 -15.06 2.13
N GLU A 65 2.57 -14.22 1.11
CA GLU A 65 3.77 -13.40 0.92
C GLU A 65 3.79 -12.17 1.83
N PHE A 66 2.68 -11.44 1.93
CA PHE A 66 2.62 -10.23 2.76
C PHE A 66 2.72 -10.56 4.25
N ARG A 67 2.05 -11.63 4.72
CA ARG A 67 2.16 -12.10 6.12
C ARG A 67 3.59 -12.41 6.54
N ARG A 68 4.38 -13.02 5.67
CA ARG A 68 5.80 -13.34 5.93
C ARG A 68 6.65 -12.08 6.14
N VAL A 69 6.29 -10.98 5.48
CA VAL A 69 7.07 -9.73 5.51
C VAL A 69 6.63 -8.80 6.65
N THR A 70 5.34 -8.67 6.92
CA THR A 70 4.80 -7.65 7.85
C THR A 70 4.67 -8.14 9.30
N GLY A 71 4.71 -9.46 9.54
CA GLY A 71 4.73 -10.04 10.89
C GLY A 71 3.56 -9.57 11.78
N ARG A 72 3.88 -8.84 12.85
CA ARG A 72 2.88 -8.38 13.86
C ARG A 72 1.88 -7.36 13.32
N GLU A 73 2.27 -6.55 12.33
CA GLU A 73 1.40 -5.52 11.77
C GLU A 73 0.44 -6.06 10.70
N PHE A 74 0.60 -7.34 10.33
CA PHE A 74 -0.16 -7.99 9.27
C PHE A 74 -1.67 -7.80 9.40
N LYS A 75 -2.24 -7.84 10.61
CA LYS A 75 -3.69 -7.72 10.80
C LYS A 75 -4.26 -6.41 10.26
N ALA A 76 -3.58 -5.28 10.50
CA ALA A 76 -4.03 -3.97 10.05
C ALA A 76 -3.92 -3.84 8.52
N TYR A 77 -2.81 -4.31 7.95
CA TYR A 77 -2.62 -4.35 6.50
C TYR A 77 -3.60 -5.29 5.80
N PHE A 78 -3.87 -6.46 6.39
CA PHE A 78 -4.85 -7.42 5.90
C PHE A 78 -6.24 -6.80 5.88
N LEU A 79 -6.67 -6.15 6.97
CA LEU A 79 -7.95 -5.44 7.02
C LEU A 79 -8.06 -4.38 5.93
N PHE A 80 -6.99 -3.61 5.69
CA PHE A 80 -6.99 -2.63 4.62
C PHE A 80 -7.16 -3.27 3.24
N PHE A 81 -6.26 -4.18 2.87
CA PHE A 81 -6.25 -4.78 1.53
C PHE A 81 -7.46 -5.66 1.27
N ALA A 82 -7.87 -6.47 2.24
CA ALA A 82 -9.12 -7.24 2.16
C ALA A 82 -10.35 -6.32 2.08
N GLY A 83 -10.36 -5.21 2.83
CA GLY A 83 -11.42 -4.21 2.77
C GLY A 83 -11.53 -3.55 1.40
N VAL A 84 -10.40 -3.13 0.81
CA VAL A 84 -10.35 -2.58 -0.55
C VAL A 84 -10.81 -3.61 -1.59
N TRP A 85 -10.39 -4.87 -1.46
CA TRP A 85 -10.84 -5.95 -2.34
C TRP A 85 -12.34 -6.20 -2.22
N LEU A 86 -12.88 -6.30 -1.01
CA LEU A 86 -14.32 -6.46 -0.77
C LEU A 86 -15.11 -5.28 -1.32
N PHE A 87 -14.61 -4.06 -1.16
CA PHE A 87 -15.22 -2.86 -1.72
C PHE A 87 -15.29 -2.94 -3.26
N ALA A 88 -14.21 -3.37 -3.91
CA ALA A 88 -14.19 -3.56 -5.37
C ALA A 88 -15.22 -4.62 -5.83
N GLN A 89 -15.36 -5.72 -5.09
CA GLN A 89 -16.35 -6.77 -5.40
C GLN A 89 -17.79 -6.29 -5.16
N ALA A 90 -18.04 -5.59 -4.06
CA ALA A 90 -19.34 -5.04 -3.72
C ALA A 90 -19.78 -4.00 -4.77
N ALA A 91 -18.87 -3.11 -5.17
CA ALA A 91 -19.13 -2.13 -6.22
C ALA A 91 -19.61 -2.83 -7.51
N TRP A 92 -18.93 -3.89 -7.94
CA TRP A 92 -19.36 -4.70 -9.09
C TRP A 92 -20.76 -5.31 -8.91
N PHE A 93 -21.04 -5.90 -7.73
CA PHE A 93 -22.34 -6.50 -7.47
C PHE A 93 -23.47 -5.47 -7.59
N PHE A 94 -23.30 -4.27 -7.02
CA PHE A 94 -24.27 -3.19 -7.14
C PHE A 94 -24.43 -2.67 -8.57
N GLN A 95 -23.34 -2.58 -9.33
CA GLN A 95 -23.39 -2.20 -10.75
C GLN A 95 -24.26 -3.17 -11.57
N SER A 96 -24.28 -4.45 -11.20
CA SER A 96 -25.03 -5.49 -11.93
C SER A 96 -26.53 -5.53 -11.64
N GLN A 97 -27.00 -4.94 -10.54
CA GLN A 97 -28.36 -5.15 -10.05
C GLN A 97 -29.38 -4.07 -10.51
N VAL A 98 -29.10 -2.75 -10.46
CA VAL A 98 -30.18 -1.73 -10.67
C VAL A 98 -29.66 -0.33 -11.11
N LEU A 99 -30.19 0.16 -12.25
CA LEU A 99 -30.76 1.49 -12.61
C LEU A 99 -30.17 2.84 -12.11
N LEU A 100 -28.93 2.93 -11.64
CA LEU A 100 -28.30 4.25 -11.49
C LEU A 100 -27.56 4.62 -12.77
N ALA A 101 -28.07 5.64 -13.45
CA ALA A 101 -27.43 6.30 -14.58
C ALA A 101 -25.90 6.29 -14.42
N GLN A 102 -25.20 5.84 -15.46
CA GLN A 102 -23.76 5.58 -15.50
C GLN A 102 -22.89 6.73 -14.95
N PHE A 103 -23.44 7.93 -14.84
CA PHE A 103 -22.78 9.14 -14.37
C PHE A 103 -22.50 9.21 -12.86
N ASN A 104 -23.15 8.42 -12.00
CA ASN A 104 -22.93 8.51 -10.53
C ASN A 104 -22.14 7.34 -9.92
N TYR A 105 -22.02 6.20 -10.58
CA TYR A 105 -21.35 5.03 -10.01
C TYR A 105 -19.87 5.29 -9.69
N SER A 106 -19.13 5.90 -10.61
CA SER A 106 -17.72 6.24 -10.41
C SER A 106 -17.49 7.22 -9.26
N VAL A 107 -18.42 8.16 -9.06
CA VAL A 107 -18.37 9.15 -7.95
C VAL A 107 -18.62 8.45 -6.62
N TRP A 108 -19.62 7.57 -6.53
CA TRP A 108 -19.88 6.78 -5.31
C TRP A 108 -18.73 5.84 -4.98
N LEU A 109 -18.13 5.22 -5.99
CA LEU A 109 -16.98 4.33 -5.83
C LEU A 109 -15.78 5.10 -5.28
N LEU A 110 -15.48 6.27 -5.85
CA LEU A 110 -14.41 7.15 -5.38
C LEU A 110 -14.69 7.67 -3.96
N ALA A 111 -15.91 8.17 -3.70
CA ALA A 111 -16.31 8.67 -2.38
C ALA A 111 -16.24 7.58 -1.32
N GLY A 112 -16.70 6.36 -1.62
CA GLY A 112 -16.63 5.22 -0.71
C GLY A 112 -15.19 4.78 -0.42
N LEU A 113 -14.30 4.77 -1.43
CA LEU A 113 -12.88 4.51 -1.22
C LEU A 113 -12.24 5.57 -0.32
N ILE A 114 -12.53 6.86 -0.55
CA ILE A 114 -12.03 7.96 0.29
C ILE A 114 -12.56 7.83 1.71
N ALA A 115 -13.85 7.54 1.89
CA ALA A 115 -14.46 7.36 3.20
C ALA A 115 -13.87 6.15 3.95
N PHE A 116 -13.69 5.02 3.27
CA PHE A 116 -13.02 3.85 3.83
C PHE A 116 -11.58 4.17 4.24
N PHE A 117 -10.83 4.88 3.38
CA PHE A 117 -9.45 5.26 3.66
C PHE A 117 -9.38 6.20 4.88
N ALA A 118 -10.25 7.20 4.96
CA ALA A 118 -10.35 8.11 6.09
C ALA A 118 -10.70 7.36 7.39
N TRP A 119 -11.71 6.48 7.34
CA TRP A 119 -12.07 5.62 8.48
C TRP A 119 -10.88 4.76 8.93
N PHE A 120 -10.24 4.06 8.00
CA PHE A 120 -9.08 3.23 8.30
C PHE A 120 -7.95 4.02 8.96
N ARG A 121 -7.64 5.22 8.43
CA ARG A 121 -6.65 6.12 9.01
C ARG A 121 -7.02 6.58 10.41
N LEU A 122 -8.29 6.84 10.70
CA LEU A 122 -8.69 7.23 12.06
C LEU A 122 -8.45 6.13 13.10
N PHE A 123 -8.65 4.86 12.74
CA PHE A 123 -8.53 3.74 13.68
C PHE A 123 -7.14 3.08 13.73
N PHE A 124 -6.40 3.07 12.63
CA PHE A 124 -5.15 2.29 12.51
C PHE A 124 -3.89 3.15 12.28
N SER A 125 -4.01 4.48 12.35
CA SER A 125 -2.86 5.37 12.10
C SER A 125 -1.78 5.29 13.19
N LYS A 126 -0.52 5.36 12.74
CA LYS A 126 0.67 5.38 13.60
C LYS A 126 1.38 6.72 13.52
N ARG A 127 2.02 7.10 14.63
CA ARG A 127 2.78 8.36 14.76
C ARG A 127 4.29 8.17 14.69
N VAL A 128 4.76 6.95 14.47
CA VAL A 128 6.18 6.60 14.45
C VAL A 128 6.43 5.59 13.34
N VAL A 129 7.52 5.77 12.61
CA VAL A 129 7.98 4.88 11.52
C VAL A 129 9.45 4.56 11.69
N ASP A 130 9.83 3.34 11.32
CA ASP A 130 11.23 2.91 11.27
C ASP A 130 11.90 3.48 10.00
N ALA A 131 13.08 4.07 10.17
CA ALA A 131 13.85 4.68 9.10
C ALA A 131 15.33 4.32 9.20
N THR A 132 16.05 4.39 8.08
CA THR A 132 17.50 4.14 8.04
C THR A 132 18.24 5.44 7.74
N VAL A 133 19.22 5.79 8.56
CA VAL A 133 20.01 7.03 8.36
C VAL A 133 20.94 6.87 7.16
N ILE A 134 20.79 7.74 6.14
CA ILE A 134 21.64 7.75 4.94
C ILE A 134 22.86 8.63 5.15
N VAL A 135 22.64 9.85 5.66
CA VAL A 135 23.66 10.86 5.96
C VAL A 135 23.19 11.63 7.20
N CYS A 136 24.12 12.02 8.06
CA CYS A 136 23.87 12.90 9.20
C CYS A 136 24.85 14.07 9.14
N ASP A 137 24.34 15.28 9.35
CA ASP A 137 25.13 16.51 9.45
C ASP A 137 24.61 17.34 10.64
N GLY A 138 25.35 17.28 11.75
CA GLY A 138 24.97 17.94 13.00
C GLY A 138 23.57 17.55 13.51
N GLN A 139 22.64 18.49 13.48
CA GLN A 139 21.25 18.35 13.95
C GLN A 139 20.26 17.93 12.85
N LEU A 140 20.73 17.69 11.62
CA LEU A 140 19.91 17.24 10.50
C LEU A 140 20.40 15.87 10.02
N ALA A 141 19.46 14.98 9.69
CA ALA A 141 19.79 13.72 9.05
C ALA A 141 18.87 13.48 7.85
N ALA A 142 19.45 12.97 6.77
CA ALA A 142 18.71 12.37 5.67
C ALA A 142 18.42 10.91 6.04
N VAL A 143 17.14 10.55 6.16
CA VAL A 143 16.69 9.21 6.49
C VAL A 143 15.90 8.61 5.32
N HIS A 144 16.15 7.33 5.04
CA HIS A 144 15.34 6.53 4.14
C HIS A 144 14.18 5.93 4.92
N VAL A 145 12.96 6.22 4.51
CA VAL A 145 11.75 5.65 5.09
C VAL A 145 11.16 4.68 4.08
N GLU A 146 10.84 3.46 4.53
CA GLU A 146 10.11 2.51 3.71
C GLU A 146 8.62 2.88 3.64
N PHE A 147 7.90 2.34 2.67
CA PHE A 147 6.46 2.57 2.58
C PHE A 147 5.76 2.00 3.82
N ASP A 148 5.04 2.87 4.54
CA ASP A 148 4.20 2.48 5.66
C ASP A 148 2.81 3.08 5.50
N LEU A 149 1.85 2.21 5.21
CA LEU A 149 0.45 2.57 5.03
C LEU A 149 -0.16 3.10 6.34
N LEU A 150 0.23 2.54 7.49
CA LEU A 150 -0.34 2.89 8.78
C LEU A 150 0.10 4.28 9.21
N ALA A 151 1.35 4.63 8.92
CA ALA A 151 1.85 5.98 9.14
C ALA A 151 1.49 6.95 8.01
N GLY A 152 1.16 6.45 6.82
CA GLY A 152 0.83 7.30 5.68
C GLY A 152 2.02 7.91 4.96
N VAL A 153 3.18 7.26 5.06
CA VAL A 153 4.44 7.77 4.53
C VAL A 153 4.77 7.00 3.27
N SER A 154 5.05 7.73 2.18
CA SER A 154 5.56 7.14 0.96
C SER A 154 7.02 6.72 1.13
N ALA A 155 7.45 5.68 0.42
CA ALA A 155 8.87 5.30 0.42
C ALA A 155 9.72 6.44 -0.17
N GLY A 156 10.80 6.82 0.50
CA GLY A 156 11.63 7.94 0.04
C GLY A 156 12.70 8.38 1.03
N ASN A 157 13.46 9.39 0.61
CA ASN A 157 14.48 10.03 1.44
C ASN A 157 13.91 11.33 2.00
N TYR A 158 13.99 11.51 3.31
CA TYR A 158 13.45 12.67 4.01
C TYR A 158 14.54 13.30 4.86
N VAL A 159 14.54 14.63 4.94
CA VAL A 159 15.42 15.37 5.86
C VAL A 159 14.65 15.59 7.15
N VAL A 160 15.22 15.13 8.26
CA VAL A 160 14.59 15.19 9.59
C VAL A 160 15.53 15.79 10.61
N SER A 161 14.95 16.46 11.61
CA SER A 161 15.74 16.98 12.73
C SER A 161 16.11 15.85 13.70
N CYS A 162 17.37 15.85 14.12
CA CYS A 162 17.93 14.94 15.12
C CYS A 162 18.36 15.74 16.35
N GLN A 163 17.85 15.36 17.53
CA GLN A 163 18.31 15.95 18.79
C GLN A 163 19.65 15.37 19.25
N THR A 164 19.98 14.16 18.82
CA THR A 164 21.22 13.47 19.11
C THR A 164 21.95 13.11 17.82
N PRO A 165 23.29 13.11 17.81
CA PRO A 165 24.07 12.77 16.63
C PRO A 165 23.76 11.33 16.19
N CYS A 166 23.30 11.18 14.94
CA CYS A 166 22.93 9.89 14.36
C CYS A 166 24.10 9.31 13.57
N LYS A 167 24.31 7.99 13.67
CA LYS A 167 25.31 7.30 12.83
C LYS A 167 24.71 6.91 11.50
N ARG A 168 25.49 7.05 10.43
CA ARG A 168 25.13 6.54 9.10
C ARG A 168 24.89 5.04 9.16
N GLY A 169 23.78 4.59 8.56
CA GLY A 169 23.35 3.19 8.55
C GLY A 169 22.57 2.73 9.80
N ALA A 170 22.40 3.59 10.82
CA ALA A 170 21.59 3.24 11.97
C ALA A 170 20.09 3.18 11.60
N GLN A 171 19.37 2.21 12.18
CA GLN A 171 17.92 2.21 12.18
C GLN A 171 17.44 3.12 13.31
N VAL A 172 16.57 4.07 12.99
CA VAL A 172 16.04 5.06 13.92
C VAL A 172 14.53 5.14 13.79
N LYS A 173 13.86 5.60 14.85
CA LYS A 173 12.41 5.84 14.83
C LYS A 173 12.12 7.31 14.59
N VAL A 174 11.34 7.58 13.55
CA VAL A 174 10.99 8.93 13.12
C VAL A 174 9.52 9.21 13.44
N GLY A 175 9.30 10.34 14.09
CA GLY A 175 7.99 10.90 14.37
C GLY A 175 7.34 11.44 13.11
N VAL A 176 6.06 11.13 12.99
CA VAL A 176 5.20 11.58 11.90
C VAL A 176 3.93 12.18 12.48
N LYS A 177 3.56 13.37 11.98
CA LYS A 177 2.29 14.01 12.35
C LYS A 177 1.16 13.38 11.54
N PRO A 178 0.23 12.63 12.18
CA PRO A 178 -0.80 11.93 11.44
C PRO A 178 -1.63 12.93 10.63
N PHE A 179 -1.66 12.73 9.31
CA PHE A 179 -2.49 13.49 8.38
C PHE A 179 -3.33 12.52 7.56
N LEU A 180 -4.51 12.95 7.12
CA LEU A 180 -5.50 12.05 6.50
C LEU A 180 -4.97 11.34 5.25
N PHE A 181 -4.17 12.00 4.41
CA PHE A 181 -3.77 11.46 3.10
C PHE A 181 -2.29 11.12 3.01
N LEU A 182 -1.41 12.10 3.20
CA LEU A 182 0.03 11.91 3.15
C LEU A 182 0.69 12.53 4.37
N THR A 183 1.69 11.85 4.89
CA THR A 183 2.38 12.27 6.10
C THR A 183 3.87 12.41 5.84
N THR A 184 4.45 13.54 6.26
CA THR A 184 5.88 13.81 6.16
C THR A 184 6.58 13.51 7.49
N PRO A 185 7.71 12.78 7.48
CA PRO A 185 8.54 12.58 8.66
C PRO A 185 9.15 13.91 9.12
N GLU A 186 9.13 14.20 10.42
CA GLU A 186 9.58 15.49 10.95
C GLU A 186 10.84 15.37 11.82
N LYS A 187 10.88 14.38 12.72
CA LYS A 187 11.88 14.36 13.80
C LYS A 187 12.23 12.95 14.23
N VAL A 188 13.50 12.69 14.50
CA VAL A 188 13.93 11.44 15.14
C VAL A 188 13.53 11.47 16.62
N ILE A 189 12.77 10.46 17.07
CA ILE A 189 12.27 10.36 18.45
C ILE A 189 13.15 9.42 19.27
N ILE A 190 13.67 8.33 18.68
CA ILE A 190 14.42 7.29 19.41
C ILE A 190 15.52 6.72 18.49
N GLN A 191 16.74 6.60 19.03
CA GLN A 191 17.88 5.90 18.42
C GLN A 191 17.95 4.45 18.91
#